data_AF-A0A8J3MXP6-F1
#
_entry.id   AF-A0A8J3MXP6-F1
#
_cell.length_a   1.000
_cell.length_b   1.000
_cell.length_c   1.000
_cell.angle_alpha   90.00
_cell.angle_beta   90.00
_cell.angle_gamma   90.00
#
_symmetry.space_group_name_H-M   'P 1'
#
loop_
_entity.id
_entity.type
_entity.pdbx_description
1 polymer ?
#
loop_
_entity_poly.entity_id
_entity_poly.type
_entity_poly.pdbx_seq_one_letter_code
_entity_poly.pdbx_strand_id
1 'polypeptide(L)' 'MGTHLNAALLNWGAEQRLVWDQWTTEKGDAFGARVESFLTDPADEPDQAKWETEVAIRIKDEPAQ' A
#
# COMPACT_ATOMS: atom_id res chain seq x y z
N MET A 1 7.79 -10.69 9.19
CA MET A 1 7.17 -9.43 9.65
C MET A 1 6.85 -8.63 8.39
N GLY A 2 5.55 -8.39 8.11
CA GLY A 2 5.11 -7.75 6.85
C GLY A 2 3.60 -7.90 6.55
N THR A 3 2.87 -8.68 7.36
CA THR A 3 1.47 -9.06 7.09
C THR A 3 0.42 -8.12 7.68
N HIS A 4 0.78 -7.16 8.55
CA HIS A 4 -0.21 -6.39 9.31
C HIS A 4 -0.53 -5.00 8.75
N LEU A 5 0.41 -4.29 8.12
CA LEU A 5 0.17 -2.92 7.66
C LEU A 5 -0.74 -2.87 6.43
N ASN A 6 -0.58 -3.82 5.49
CA ASN A 6 -1.40 -3.85 4.28
C ASN A 6 -2.87 -4.20 4.58
N ALA A 7 -3.15 -4.99 5.63
CA ALA A 7 -4.51 -5.46 5.91
C ALA A 7 -5.48 -4.30 6.16
N ALA A 8 -5.06 -3.26 6.89
CA ALA A 8 -5.89 -2.09 7.15
C ALA A 8 -6.22 -1.31 5.85
N LEU A 9 -5.22 -1.05 5.01
CA LEU A 9 -5.41 -0.37 3.73
C LEU A 9 -6.32 -1.18 2.79
N LEU A 10 -6.07 -2.49 2.67
CA LEU A 10 -6.85 -3.38 1.82
C LEU A 10 -8.31 -3.49 2.27
N ASN A 11 -8.54 -3.60 3.58
CA ASN A 11 -9.89 -3.63 4.17
C ASN A 11 -10.61 -2.30 3.93
N TRP A 12 -9.95 -1.17 4.19
CA TRP A 12 -10.53 0.14 3.93
C TRP A 12 -10.93 0.29 2.46
N GLY A 13 -10.07 -0.07 1.50
CA GLY A 13 -10.46 0.05 0.09
C GLY A 13 -11.59 -0.90 -0.30
N ALA A 14 -11.69 -2.07 0.32
CA ALA A 14 -12.85 -2.95 0.15
C ALA A 14 -14.15 -2.30 0.69
N GLU A 15 -14.09 -1.62 1.84
CA GLU A 15 -15.22 -0.82 2.37
C GLU A 15 -15.59 0.34 1.44
N GLN A 16 -14.61 0.95 0.77
CA GLN A 16 -14.81 1.98 -0.25
C GLN A 16 -15.23 1.42 -1.62
N ARG A 17 -15.41 0.10 -1.76
CA ARG A 17 -15.72 -0.59 -3.02
C ARG A 17 -14.67 -0.38 -4.12
N LEU A 18 -13.42 -0.12 -3.75
CA LEU A 18 -12.30 -0.10 -4.68
C LEU A 18 -11.97 -1.53 -5.12
N VAL A 19 -11.64 -1.68 -6.40
CA VAL A 19 -11.16 -2.95 -6.93
C VAL A 19 -9.64 -2.89 -6.98
N TRP A 20 -8.98 -3.61 -6.08
CA TRP A 20 -7.53 -3.72 -6.08
C TRP A 20 -7.04 -4.42 -7.34
N ASP A 21 -5.96 -3.91 -7.92
CA ASP A 21 -5.26 -4.62 -8.97
C ASP A 21 -4.34 -5.68 -8.37
N GLN A 22 -4.95 -6.77 -7.92
CA GLN A 22 -4.29 -7.87 -7.23
C GLN A 22 -4.69 -9.23 -7.80
N TRP A 23 -3.82 -10.22 -7.62
CA TRP A 23 -4.11 -11.63 -7.93
C TRP A 23 -3.37 -12.57 -6.97
N THR A 24 -3.96 -13.74 -6.73
CA THR A 24 -3.35 -14.76 -5.87
C THR A 24 -2.28 -15.56 -6.62
N THR A 25 -1.19 -15.87 -5.94
CA THR A 25 -0.10 -16.72 -6.40
C THR A 25 0.18 -17.83 -5.37
N GLU A 26 1.01 -18.81 -5.73
CA GLU A 26 1.45 -19.87 -4.80
C GLU A 26 2.17 -19.33 -3.54
N LYS A 27 2.66 -18.09 -3.58
CA LYS A 27 3.38 -17.43 -2.49
C LYS A 27 2.53 -16.39 -1.74
N GLY A 28 1.24 -16.28 -2.06
CA GLY A 28 0.33 -15.26 -1.54
C GLY A 28 -0.10 -14.24 -2.60
N ASP A 29 -0.62 -13.10 -2.18
CA ASP A 29 -1.16 -12.09 -3.09
C ASP A 29 -0.06 -11.22 -3.72
N ALA A 30 -0.18 -11.01 -5.02
CA ALA A 30 0.62 -10.08 -5.80
C ALA A 30 -0.24 -8.87 -6.20
N PHE A 31 0.43 -7.72 -6.37
CA PHE A 31 -0.18 -6.46 -6.75
C PHE A 31 0.43 -5.97 -8.05
N GLY A 32 -0.37 -5.34 -8.92
CA GLY A 32 0.15 -4.72 -10.13
C GLY A 32 1.13 -3.59 -9.85
N ALA A 33 0.92 -2.87 -8.75
CA ALA A 33 1.94 -2.02 -8.14
C ALA A 33 1.68 -1.79 -6.65
N ARG A 34 2.77 -1.65 -5.90
CA ARG A 34 2.79 -1.16 -4.53
C ARG A 34 3.98 -0.23 -4.37
N VAL A 35 3.73 0.98 -3.89
CA VAL A 35 4.74 2.02 -3.70
C VAL A 35 4.80 2.37 -2.23
N GLU A 36 6.00 2.42 -1.68
CA GLU A 36 6.26 3.00 -0.36
C GLU A 36 7.11 4.26 -0.57
N SER A 37 6.66 5.37 0.01
CA SER A 37 7.36 6.65 -0.02
C SER A 37 7.80 7.00 1.41
N PHE A 38 9.10 7.16 1.61
CA PHE A 38 9.66 7.62 2.88
C PHE A 38 9.78 9.14 2.81
N LEU A 39 8.95 9.84 3.59
CA LEU A 39 8.76 11.28 3.44
C LEU A 39 9.71 12.11 4.32
N THR A 40 10.40 11.46 5.25
CA THR A 40 11.32 12.11 6.19
C THR A 40 12.76 11.84 5.78
N ASP A 41 13.57 12.90 5.62
CA ASP A 41 15.02 12.77 5.45
C ASP A 41 15.68 12.42 6.80
N PRO A 42 16.37 11.27 6.93
CA PRO A 42 17.07 10.89 8.15
C PRO A 42 18.14 11.88 8.61
N ALA A 43 18.67 12.72 7.70
CA ALA A 43 19.66 13.74 8.03
C ALA A 43 19.03 14.92 8.80
N ASP A 44 17.78 15.26 8.49
CA ASP A 44 17.04 16.37 9.11
C ASP A 44 16.31 15.91 10.39
N GLU A 45 15.81 14.68 10.42
CA GLU A 45 15.19 14.09 11.61
C GLU A 45 15.74 12.67 11.87
N PRO A 46 16.69 12.50 12.80
CA PRO A 46 17.29 11.20 13.10
C PRO A 46 16.40 10.29 13.95
N ASP A 47 15.37 10.82 14.61
CA ASP A 47 14.42 10.02 15.40
C ASP A 47 13.42 9.29 14.50
N GLN A 48 13.65 7.98 14.29
CA GLN A 48 12.81 7.13 13.46
C GLN A 48 11.35 7.06 13.92
N ALA A 49 11.06 7.32 15.20
CA ALA A 49 9.69 7.32 15.71
C ALA A 49 8.84 8.44 15.12
N LYS A 50 9.46 9.45 14.52
CA LYS A 50 8.79 10.58 13.87
C LYS A 50 8.76 10.46 12.35
N TRP A 51 9.34 9.40 11.78
CA TRP A 51 9.37 9.25 10.34
C TRP A 51 7.98 8.98 9.79
N GLU A 52 7.67 9.66 8.70
CA GLU A 52 6.42 9.49 7.99
C GLU A 52 6.67 8.62 6.75
N THR A 53 5.77 7.66 6.54
CA THR A 53 5.79 6.78 5.38
C THR A 53 4.40 6.71 4.79
N GLU A 54 4.32 6.80 3.47
CA GLU A 54 3.09 6.60 2.71
C GLU A 54 3.16 5.27 1.97
N VAL A 55 2.05 4.53 1.97
CA VAL A 55 1.88 3.30 1.19
C VAL A 55 0.73 3.47 0.22
N ALA A 56 1.00 3.27 -1.07
CA ALA A 56 0.00 3.28 -2.13
C ALA A 56 -0.05 1.92 -2.83
N ILE A 57 -1.26 1.44 -3.11
CA ILE A 57 -1.52 0.20 -3.88
C ILE A 57 -2.36 0.56 -5.09
N ARG A 58 -2.00 0.01 -6.26
CA ARG A 58 -2.75 0.24 -7.50
C ARG A 58 -4.16 -0.37 -7.41
N ILE A 59 -5.15 0.44 -7.77
CA ILE A 59 -6.51 -0.03 -8.08
C ILE A 59 -6.61 -0.37 -9.57
N LYS A 60 -7.55 -1.23 -9.95
CA LYS A 60 -7.87 -1.45 -11.35
C LYS A 60 -8.43 -0.16 -11.96
N ASP A 61 -8.05 0.10 -13.20
CA ASP A 61 -8.68 1.15 -13.99
C ASP A 61 -10.17 0.82 -14.12
N GLU A 62 -11.05 1.80 -13.88
CA GLU A 62 -12.40 1.71 -14.41
C GLU A 62 -12.29 1.73 -15.95
N PRO A 63 -13.04 0.88 -16.67
CA PRO A 63 -13.12 1.03 -18.11
C PRO A 63 -13.56 2.47 -18.41
N ALA A 64 -12.81 3.17 -19.27
CA ALA A 64 -13.22 4.47 -19.76
C ALA A 64 -14.66 4.34 -20.30
N GLN A 65 -15.60 5.10 -19.74
CA GLN A 65 -16.96 5.18 -20.26
C GLN A 65 -16.98 5.70 -21.70
#